data_AF-A0A183GPB3-F1
#
_entry.id   AF-A0A183GPB3-F1
#
_cell.length_a   1.000
_cell.length_b   1.000
_cell.length_c   1.000
_cell.angle_alpha   90.00
_cell.angle_beta   90.00
_cell.angle_gamma   90.00
#
_symmetry.space_group_name_H-M   'P 1'
#
loop_
_entity.id
_entity.type
_entity.pdbx_description
1 polymer ?
#
loop_
_entity_poly.entity_id
_entity_poly.type
_entity_poly.pdbx_seq_one_letter_code
_entity_poly.pdbx_strand_id
1 'polypeptide(L)'
;LYVVAPKHLRDTKIHKQLMINSQEIVTHHDLHSTFKDILYRFESNPRGSSLLRQFESGIKRTCKTLPIPFQYCICQFEREPVSDKTLLQALGRFAVGRLAATLDTHKVSSRCEKVSLGEVSAEKYVLPNQNSTAVESNLYDVTFTVVAPALGKFKIPIREEKGGHFELGGDQFNRLDKYGKHGDCMRTDILRPLCTCKK
;
A
#
# COMPACT_ATOMS: atom_id res chain seq x y z
N LEU A 1 9.30 -3.84 12.12
CA LEU A 1 9.26 -5.33 12.25
C LEU A 1 10.14 -5.71 13.43
N TYR A 2 9.64 -6.49 14.38
CA TYR A 2 10.43 -6.97 15.53
C TYR A 2 10.65 -8.47 15.39
N VAL A 3 11.90 -8.90 15.21
CA VAL A 3 12.27 -10.32 15.06
C VAL A 3 13.15 -10.71 16.25
N VAL A 4 12.74 -11.73 16.99
CA VAL A 4 13.48 -12.24 18.15
C VAL A 4 14.13 -13.57 17.80
N ALA A 5 15.45 -13.66 18.00
CA ALA A 5 16.16 -14.91 17.84
C ALA A 5 16.02 -15.82 19.09
N PRO A 6 15.92 -17.15 18.90
CA PRO A 6 16.05 -18.13 19.98
C PRO A 6 17.32 -17.89 20.81
N LYS A 7 17.27 -18.14 22.14
CA LYS A 7 18.39 -17.85 23.06
C LYS A 7 19.74 -18.41 22.57
N HIS A 8 19.76 -19.65 22.08
CA HIS A 8 20.97 -20.31 21.60
C HIS A 8 21.54 -19.74 20.30
N LEU A 9 20.75 -18.93 19.56
CA LEU A 9 21.21 -18.26 18.34
C LEU A 9 21.61 -16.80 18.60
N ARG A 10 21.37 -16.26 19.79
CA ARG A 10 21.81 -14.90 20.13
C ARG A 10 23.34 -14.82 20.09
N ASP A 11 23.85 -13.65 19.71
CA ASP A 11 25.27 -13.33 19.51
C ASP A 11 26.03 -14.17 18.45
N THR A 12 25.35 -15.09 17.78
CA THR A 12 25.91 -15.83 16.63
C THR A 12 26.04 -14.93 15.40
N LYS A 13 26.79 -15.40 14.40
CA LYS A 13 26.91 -14.72 13.09
C LYS A 13 25.54 -14.47 12.44
N ILE A 14 24.62 -15.42 12.55
CA ILE A 14 23.26 -15.31 11.98
C ILE A 14 22.47 -14.22 12.69
N HIS A 15 22.55 -14.13 14.02
CA HIS A 15 21.90 -13.06 14.77
C HIS A 15 22.46 -11.69 14.42
N LYS A 16 23.78 -11.55 14.30
CA LYS A 16 24.41 -10.30 13.87
C LYS A 16 23.94 -9.87 12.48
N GLN A 17 23.86 -10.81 11.53
CA GLN A 17 23.34 -10.53 10.19
C GLN A 17 21.87 -10.10 10.22
N LEU A 18 21.03 -10.78 11.00
CA LEU A 18 19.63 -10.42 11.20
C LEU A 18 19.49 -8.99 11.73
N MET A 19 20.31 -8.60 12.72
CA MET A 19 20.31 -7.26 13.29
C MET A 19 20.72 -6.20 12.26
N ILE A 20 21.72 -6.47 11.41
CA ILE A 20 22.12 -5.58 10.31
C ILE A 20 20.93 -5.38 9.35
N ASN A 21 20.35 -6.47 8.88
CA ASN A 21 19.22 -6.41 7.93
C ASN A 21 17.96 -5.78 8.54
N SER A 22 17.80 -5.83 9.86
CA SER A 22 16.66 -5.20 10.54
C SER A 22 16.67 -3.66 10.47
N GLN A 23 17.81 -3.07 10.15
CA GLN A 23 17.97 -1.61 9.96
C GLN A 23 17.69 -1.18 8.51
N GLU A 24 17.48 -2.13 7.60
CA GLU A 24 17.15 -1.86 6.20
C GLU A 24 15.63 -1.94 5.97
N ILE A 25 15.16 -1.51 4.80
CA ILE A 25 13.76 -1.70 4.41
C ILE A 25 13.49 -3.20 4.18
N VAL A 26 12.58 -3.75 5.00
CA VAL A 26 12.14 -5.15 4.96
C VAL A 26 10.69 -5.24 4.50
N THR A 27 10.41 -6.23 3.66
CA THR A 27 9.09 -6.51 3.09
C THR A 27 8.57 -7.89 3.53
N HIS A 28 7.29 -8.16 3.29
CA HIS A 28 6.72 -9.49 3.52
C HIS A 28 7.36 -10.57 2.63
N HIS A 29 7.92 -10.21 1.46
CA HIS A 29 8.65 -11.14 0.61
C HIS A 29 9.96 -11.60 1.25
N ASP A 30 10.61 -10.75 2.03
CA ASP A 30 11.83 -11.09 2.76
C ASP A 30 11.52 -12.07 3.91
N LEU A 31 10.40 -11.88 4.61
CA LEU A 31 9.91 -12.83 5.61
C LEU A 31 9.62 -14.20 5.02
N HIS A 32 8.90 -14.24 3.89
CA HIS A 32 8.65 -15.48 3.17
C HIS A 32 9.96 -16.17 2.77
N SER A 33 10.92 -15.42 2.23
CA SER A 33 12.25 -15.94 1.85
C SER A 33 13.05 -16.44 3.05
N THR A 34 12.93 -15.76 4.19
CA THR A 34 13.54 -16.16 5.47
C THR A 34 13.00 -17.51 5.94
N PHE A 35 11.67 -17.70 5.90
CA PHE A 35 11.07 -18.98 6.28
C PHE A 35 11.46 -20.11 5.31
N LYS A 36 11.55 -19.82 4.01
CA LYS A 36 12.05 -20.79 3.02
C LYS A 36 13.52 -21.16 3.27
N ASP A 37 14.38 -20.19 3.59
CA ASP A 37 15.79 -20.45 3.92
C ASP A 37 15.92 -21.34 5.18
N ILE A 38 15.07 -21.12 6.19
CA ILE A 38 15.02 -21.96 7.40
C ILE A 38 14.60 -23.41 7.06
N LEU A 39 13.54 -23.58 6.25
CA LEU A 39 12.95 -24.89 5.96
C LEU A 39 13.77 -25.71 4.96
N TYR A 40 14.19 -25.10 3.85
CA TYR A 40 14.72 -25.80 2.68
C TYR A 40 16.20 -25.54 2.42
N ARG A 41 16.85 -24.66 3.20
CA ARG A 41 18.28 -24.28 3.07
C ARG A 41 18.65 -23.81 1.66
N PHE A 42 18.49 -22.51 1.43
CA PHE A 42 18.76 -21.80 0.17
C PHE A 42 17.83 -22.16 -0.99
N GLU A 43 16.75 -21.41 -1.09
CA GLU A 43 15.97 -21.29 -2.32
C GLU A 43 15.92 -19.81 -2.72
N SER A 44 16.38 -19.49 -3.93
CA SER A 44 16.35 -18.11 -4.42
C SER A 44 14.90 -17.67 -4.62
N ASN A 45 14.52 -16.54 -4.02
CA ASN A 45 13.24 -15.91 -4.27
C ASN A 45 13.47 -14.63 -5.08
N PRO A 46 12.92 -14.50 -6.30
CA PRO A 46 13.12 -13.30 -7.11
C PRO A 46 12.50 -12.03 -6.50
N ARG A 47 11.60 -12.17 -5.51
CA ARG A 47 10.88 -11.05 -4.90
C ARG A 47 11.42 -10.62 -3.54
N GLY A 48 12.32 -11.39 -2.93
CA GLY A 48 12.78 -11.10 -1.57
C GLY A 48 14.03 -11.85 -1.18
N SER A 49 14.66 -11.40 -0.10
CA SER A 49 15.93 -11.92 0.39
C SER A 49 15.78 -12.37 1.84
N SER A 50 16.38 -13.51 2.20
CA SER A 50 16.37 -14.01 3.58
C SER A 50 17.05 -13.01 4.51
N LEU A 51 16.41 -12.69 5.64
CA LEU A 51 16.96 -11.83 6.68
C LEU A 51 18.17 -12.46 7.40
N LEU A 52 18.38 -13.76 7.23
CA LEU A 52 19.51 -14.50 7.83
C LEU A 52 20.78 -14.43 6.98
N ARG A 53 20.69 -13.83 5.78
CA ARG A 53 21.79 -13.71 4.81
C ARG A 53 22.07 -12.25 4.54
N GLN A 54 23.29 -11.95 4.09
CA GLN A 54 23.59 -10.61 3.64
C GLN A 54 22.74 -10.29 2.40
N PHE A 55 22.14 -9.10 2.38
CA PHE A 55 21.52 -8.58 1.16
C PHE A 55 22.58 -8.33 0.09
N GLU A 56 22.12 -8.18 -1.15
CA GLU A 56 23.00 -8.00 -2.31
C GLU A 56 23.91 -6.78 -2.11
N SER A 57 25.22 -7.03 -2.21
CA SER A 57 26.23 -5.99 -1.98
C SER A 57 26.14 -4.90 -3.03
N GLY A 58 26.24 -3.65 -2.61
CA GLY A 58 26.18 -2.48 -3.49
C GLY A 58 24.77 -2.05 -3.90
N ILE A 59 23.72 -2.81 -3.56
CA ILE A 59 22.33 -2.43 -3.82
C ILE A 59 21.69 -1.88 -2.55
N LYS A 60 21.47 -0.57 -2.54
CA LYS A 60 20.70 0.07 -1.47
C LYS A 60 19.22 -0.30 -1.60
N ARG A 61 18.63 -0.79 -0.49
CA ARG A 61 17.20 -1.10 -0.44
C ARG A 61 16.42 0.19 -0.26
N THR A 62 15.58 0.49 -1.24
CA THR A 62 14.73 1.68 -1.29
C THR A 62 13.40 1.28 -1.89
N CYS A 63 12.40 2.16 -1.79
CA CYS A 63 11.11 1.94 -2.44
C CYS A 63 11.21 1.81 -3.97
N LYS A 64 12.31 2.25 -4.59
CA LYS A 64 12.58 2.10 -6.02
C LYS A 64 13.19 0.75 -6.38
N THR A 65 13.97 0.16 -5.47
CA THR A 65 14.71 -1.08 -5.72
C THR A 65 13.97 -2.32 -5.24
N LEU A 66 12.95 -2.15 -4.39
CA LEU A 66 12.14 -3.25 -3.88
C LEU A 66 10.89 -3.48 -4.73
N PRO A 67 10.47 -4.75 -4.94
CA PRO A 67 9.30 -5.09 -5.73
C PRO A 67 8.00 -4.92 -4.93
N ILE A 68 7.80 -3.74 -4.33
CA ILE A 68 6.60 -3.40 -3.58
C ILE A 68 5.99 -2.09 -4.10
N PRO A 69 4.64 -1.99 -4.11
CA PRO A 69 3.97 -0.73 -4.44
C PRO A 69 4.40 0.42 -3.52
N PHE A 70 4.55 1.61 -4.12
CA PHE A 70 4.99 2.83 -3.41
C PHE A 70 4.12 3.16 -2.18
N GLN A 71 2.81 2.88 -2.25
CA GLN A 71 1.86 3.11 -1.15
C GLN A 71 2.21 2.37 0.16
N TYR A 72 2.94 1.25 0.10
CA TYR A 72 3.37 0.52 1.29
C TYR A 72 4.71 1.00 1.87
N CYS A 73 5.31 1.97 1.20
CA CYS A 73 6.64 2.45 1.45
C CYS A 73 6.63 3.83 2.15
N ILE A 74 5.55 4.58 1.97
CA ILE A 74 5.38 5.96 2.47
C ILE A 74 4.93 6.05 3.93
N CYS A 75 4.79 4.94 4.66
CA CYS A 75 4.36 4.94 6.05
C CYS A 75 5.32 5.67 7.01
N GLN A 76 6.57 5.90 6.61
CA GLN A 76 7.59 6.54 7.44
C GLN A 76 7.58 8.07 7.35
N PHE A 77 6.85 8.66 6.40
CA PHE A 77 6.82 10.11 6.24
C PHE A 77 5.81 10.76 7.18
N GLU A 78 6.17 11.94 7.68
CA GLU A 78 5.26 12.79 8.44
C GLU A 78 4.08 13.22 7.57
N ARG A 79 2.95 13.46 8.23
CA ARG A 79 1.67 13.77 7.60
C ARG A 79 0.95 14.86 8.36
N GLU A 80 0.34 15.77 7.62
CA GLU A 80 -0.45 16.88 8.16
C GLU A 80 -1.91 16.74 7.72
N PRO A 81 -2.88 16.98 8.62
CA PRO A 81 -4.29 16.86 8.27
C PRO A 81 -4.72 17.93 7.26
N VAL A 82 -5.48 17.54 6.25
CA VAL A 82 -6.08 18.48 5.29
C VAL A 82 -7.40 19.01 5.85
N SER A 83 -7.50 20.33 6.05
CA SER A 83 -8.70 21.00 6.58
C SER A 83 -9.59 21.64 5.50
N ASP A 84 -9.06 21.85 4.29
CA ASP A 84 -9.82 22.42 3.17
C ASP A 84 -10.91 21.46 2.70
N LYS A 85 -12.18 21.82 2.98
CA LYS A 85 -13.34 21.02 2.61
C LYS A 85 -13.54 20.87 1.10
N THR A 86 -13.16 21.87 0.31
CA THR A 86 -13.27 21.84 -1.15
C THR A 86 -12.28 20.83 -1.72
N LEU A 87 -11.03 20.90 -1.25
CA LEU A 87 -10.00 19.94 -1.63
C LEU A 87 -10.37 18.51 -1.19
N LEU A 88 -10.85 18.32 0.04
CA LEU A 88 -11.32 17.01 0.53
C LEU A 88 -12.41 16.42 -0.37
N GLN A 89 -13.41 17.23 -0.74
CA GLN A 89 -14.46 16.81 -1.66
C GLN A 89 -13.93 16.45 -3.05
N ALA A 90 -12.98 17.23 -3.58
CA ALA A 90 -12.37 16.96 -4.88
C ALA A 90 -11.57 15.65 -4.87
N LEU A 91 -10.75 15.43 -3.83
CA LEU A 91 -10.01 14.18 -3.60
C LEU A 91 -10.93 12.97 -3.46
N GLY A 92 -12.01 13.09 -2.67
CA GLY A 92 -12.99 12.03 -2.48
C GLY A 92 -13.72 11.65 -3.77
N ARG A 93 -14.14 12.65 -4.56
CA ARG A 93 -14.80 12.43 -5.86
C ARG A 93 -13.87 11.75 -6.86
N PHE A 94 -12.61 12.19 -6.90
CA PHE A 94 -11.60 11.54 -7.72
C PHE A 94 -11.37 10.08 -7.28
N ALA A 95 -11.21 9.83 -5.99
CA ALA A 95 -10.97 8.49 -5.43
C ALA A 95 -12.12 7.52 -5.74
N VAL A 96 -13.38 7.91 -5.48
CA VAL A 96 -14.54 7.05 -5.78
C VAL A 96 -14.72 6.85 -7.28
N GLY A 97 -14.43 7.87 -8.10
CA GLY A 97 -14.48 7.77 -9.55
C GLY A 97 -13.46 6.77 -10.08
N ARG A 98 -12.24 6.77 -9.52
CA ARG A 98 -11.21 5.77 -9.85
C ARG A 98 -11.55 4.37 -9.36
N LEU A 99 -12.22 4.24 -8.22
CA LEU A 99 -12.73 2.95 -7.74
C LEU A 99 -13.78 2.39 -8.70
N ALA A 100 -14.75 3.20 -9.12
CA ALA A 100 -15.74 2.83 -10.13
C ALA A 100 -15.08 2.41 -11.45
N ALA A 101 -14.16 3.23 -11.96
CA ALA A 101 -13.44 2.96 -13.20
C ALA A 101 -12.61 1.67 -13.12
N THR A 102 -12.09 1.31 -11.95
CA THR A 102 -11.40 0.03 -11.72
C THR A 102 -12.35 -1.15 -11.95
N LEU A 103 -13.56 -1.09 -11.38
CA LEU A 103 -14.58 -2.12 -11.58
C LEU A 103 -15.03 -2.20 -13.05
N ASP A 104 -15.14 -1.06 -13.74
CA ASP A 104 -15.52 -0.97 -15.15
C ASP A 104 -14.44 -1.57 -16.06
N THR A 105 -13.17 -1.23 -15.81
CA THR A 105 -12.02 -1.75 -16.56
C THR A 105 -11.92 -3.27 -16.46
N HIS A 106 -12.25 -3.82 -15.29
CA HIS A 106 -12.33 -5.27 -15.08
C HIS A 106 -13.66 -5.89 -15.57
N LYS A 107 -14.58 -5.10 -16.12
CA LYS A 107 -15.89 -5.53 -16.65
C LYS A 107 -16.77 -6.24 -15.61
N VAL A 108 -16.70 -5.81 -14.35
CA VAL A 108 -17.45 -6.42 -13.24
C VAL A 108 -18.53 -5.53 -12.64
N SER A 109 -18.62 -4.26 -13.06
CA SER A 109 -19.58 -3.28 -12.53
C SER A 109 -21.04 -3.70 -12.62
N SER A 110 -21.40 -4.56 -13.59
CA SER A 110 -22.76 -5.11 -13.69
C SER A 110 -23.14 -5.97 -12.47
N ARG A 111 -22.15 -6.60 -11.81
CA ARG A 111 -22.32 -7.51 -10.67
C ARG A 111 -22.17 -6.79 -9.32
N CYS A 112 -21.65 -5.57 -9.32
CA CYS A 112 -21.36 -4.79 -8.12
C CYS A 112 -22.38 -3.66 -7.95
N GLU A 113 -22.78 -3.43 -6.71
CA GLU A 113 -23.54 -2.25 -6.31
C GLU A 113 -22.83 -0.96 -6.72
N LYS A 114 -23.59 0.07 -7.07
CA LYS A 114 -23.04 1.35 -7.52
C LYS A 114 -22.29 2.04 -6.37
N VAL A 115 -21.03 2.38 -6.60
CA VAL A 115 -20.22 3.13 -5.64
C VAL A 115 -20.56 4.62 -5.70
N SER A 116 -20.80 5.22 -4.54
CA SER A 116 -21.09 6.65 -4.37
C SER A 116 -20.34 7.16 -3.14
N LEU A 117 -19.77 8.36 -3.23
CA LEU A 117 -18.96 8.96 -2.17
C LEU A 117 -19.78 9.19 -0.89
N GLY A 118 -19.23 8.80 0.24
CA GLY A 118 -19.69 9.16 1.58
C GLY A 118 -18.78 10.20 2.21
N GLU A 119 -18.25 9.87 3.39
CA GLU A 119 -17.31 10.73 4.13
C GLU A 119 -15.91 10.65 3.53
N VAL A 120 -15.15 11.73 3.63
CA VAL A 120 -13.77 11.82 3.15
C VAL A 120 -12.90 12.57 4.16
N SER A 121 -11.70 12.06 4.36
CA SER A 121 -10.63 12.66 5.15
C SER A 121 -9.31 12.44 4.42
N ALA A 122 -8.39 13.38 4.50
CA ALA A 122 -7.07 13.24 3.89
C ALA A 122 -5.98 13.81 4.78
N GLU A 123 -4.79 13.25 4.65
CA GLU A 123 -3.57 13.79 5.24
C GLU A 123 -2.56 14.04 4.12
N LYS A 124 -1.88 15.19 4.13
CA LYS A 124 -0.83 15.53 3.17
C LYS A 124 0.52 15.03 3.68
N TYR A 125 1.29 14.37 2.84
CA TYR A 125 2.65 13.95 3.18
C TYR A 125 3.63 15.13 3.18
N VAL A 126 4.46 15.20 4.22
CA VAL A 126 5.59 16.12 4.33
C VAL A 126 6.83 15.42 3.78
N LEU A 127 7.20 15.74 2.54
CA LEU A 127 8.33 15.11 1.86
C LEU A 127 9.62 15.90 2.09
N PRO A 128 10.72 15.27 2.56
CA PRO A 128 12.00 15.93 2.71
C PRO A 128 12.56 16.30 1.33
N ASN A 129 12.98 17.57 1.16
CA ASN A 129 13.55 18.19 -0.06
C ASN A 129 12.57 18.74 -1.11
N GLN A 130 11.67 19.65 -0.73
CA GLN A 130 10.99 20.54 -1.69
C GLN A 130 11.94 21.52 -2.43
N ASN A 131 13.24 21.57 -2.08
CA ASN A 131 14.23 22.48 -2.66
C ASN A 131 14.89 21.97 -3.95
N SER A 132 14.52 20.79 -4.47
CA SER A 132 15.00 20.31 -5.76
C SER A 132 13.91 20.50 -6.81
N THR A 133 14.26 21.12 -7.93
CA THR A 133 13.45 21.55 -9.09
C THR A 133 12.58 20.47 -9.77
N ALA A 134 12.35 19.32 -9.16
CA ALA A 134 11.50 18.25 -9.65
C ALA A 134 10.09 18.35 -9.06
N VAL A 135 9.22 19.11 -9.74
CA VAL A 135 7.74 19.09 -9.65
C VAL A 135 7.19 19.10 -8.22
N GLU A 136 6.80 20.29 -7.74
CA GLU A 136 5.86 20.47 -6.62
C GLU A 136 4.60 19.64 -6.88
N SER A 137 4.60 18.40 -6.43
CA SER A 137 3.45 17.53 -6.46
C SER A 137 3.07 17.24 -5.02
N ASN A 138 1.84 17.60 -4.66
CA ASN A 138 1.32 17.26 -3.35
C ASN A 138 0.95 15.78 -3.36
N LEU A 139 1.25 15.07 -2.28
CA LEU A 139 0.83 13.70 -2.09
C LEU A 139 -0.11 13.65 -0.89
N TYR A 140 -1.27 13.04 -1.09
CA TYR A 140 -2.32 12.90 -0.08
C TYR A 140 -2.59 11.42 0.20
N ASP A 141 -2.71 11.08 1.48
CA ASP A 141 -3.25 9.81 1.97
C ASP A 141 -4.77 9.98 2.16
N VAL A 142 -5.56 9.58 1.16
CA VAL A 142 -7.00 9.84 1.14
C VAL A 142 -7.74 8.63 1.66
N THR A 143 -8.55 8.84 2.70
CA THR A 143 -9.48 7.85 3.23
C THR A 143 -10.90 8.31 2.95
N PHE A 144 -11.72 7.44 2.35
CA PHE A 144 -13.10 7.76 2.04
C PHE A 144 -14.02 6.57 2.33
N THR A 145 -15.30 6.86 2.54
CA THR A 145 -16.34 5.84 2.62
C THR A 145 -17.20 5.82 1.37
N VAL A 146 -17.81 4.67 1.11
CA VAL A 146 -18.80 4.45 0.06
C VAL A 146 -20.14 4.20 0.74
N VAL A 147 -21.17 4.94 0.35
CA VAL A 147 -22.51 4.83 0.96
C VAL A 147 -23.21 3.53 0.56
N ALA A 148 -24.29 3.20 1.27
CA ALA A 148 -25.15 2.07 0.91
C ALA A 148 -25.72 2.25 -0.52
N PRO A 149 -25.92 1.15 -1.27
CA PRO A 149 -25.76 -0.25 -0.85
C PRO A 149 -24.31 -0.78 -0.99
N ALA A 150 -23.42 -0.09 -1.68
CA ALA A 150 -22.09 -0.60 -1.98
C ALA A 150 -21.14 -0.68 -0.77
N LEU A 151 -21.31 0.16 0.26
CA LEU A 151 -20.66 0.08 1.58
C LEU A 151 -19.14 -0.21 1.59
N GLY A 152 -18.37 0.73 2.09
CA GLY A 152 -17.00 0.42 2.50
C GLY A 152 -16.14 1.60 2.86
N LYS A 153 -15.02 1.33 3.53
CA LYS A 153 -14.01 2.32 3.89
C LYS A 153 -12.70 1.98 3.18
N PHE A 154 -12.25 2.90 2.35
CA PHE A 154 -11.08 2.70 1.49
C PHE A 154 -10.04 3.76 1.77
N LYS A 155 -8.79 3.40 1.48
CA LYS A 155 -7.64 4.30 1.53
C LYS A 155 -6.81 4.17 0.27
N ILE A 156 -6.38 5.30 -0.30
CA ILE A 156 -5.50 5.32 -1.48
C ILE A 156 -4.63 6.57 -1.59
N PRO A 157 -3.40 6.38 -2.07
CA PRO A 157 -2.54 7.33 -2.74
C PRO A 157 -3.18 8.36 -3.65
N ILE A 158 -3.14 9.67 -3.42
CA ILE A 158 -3.46 10.63 -4.51
C ILE A 158 -2.34 11.65 -4.65
N ARG A 159 -1.77 11.74 -5.86
CA ARG A 159 -0.82 12.77 -6.25
C ARG A 159 -1.59 13.89 -6.95
N GLU A 160 -1.30 15.12 -6.57
CA GLU A 160 -1.71 16.32 -7.28
C GLU A 160 -0.51 16.88 -8.04
N GLU A 161 -0.63 16.93 -9.36
CA GLU A 161 0.39 17.52 -10.24
C GLU A 161 0.18 19.02 -10.40
N LYS A 162 1.17 19.68 -11.02
CA LYS A 162 1.06 21.10 -11.38
C LYS A 162 -0.18 21.32 -12.25
N GLY A 163 -0.99 22.30 -11.87
CA GLY A 163 -2.26 22.61 -12.54
C GLY A 163 -3.50 21.97 -11.90
N GLY A 164 -3.34 21.27 -10.77
CA GLY A 164 -4.47 20.73 -9.99
C GLY A 164 -5.02 19.41 -10.53
N HIS A 165 -4.26 18.73 -11.39
CA HIS A 165 -4.63 17.40 -11.90
C HIS A 165 -4.31 16.32 -10.88
N PHE A 166 -5.25 15.39 -10.67
CA PHE A 166 -5.07 14.28 -9.74
C PHE A 166 -4.73 12.98 -10.45
N GLU A 167 -3.80 12.25 -9.86
CA GLU A 167 -3.39 10.90 -10.25
C GLU A 167 -3.36 9.96 -9.05
N LEU A 168 -3.52 8.65 -9.29
CA LEU A 168 -3.34 7.67 -8.22
C LEU A 168 -1.86 7.56 -7.85
N GLY A 169 -1.55 7.77 -6.58
CA GLY A 169 -0.22 7.56 -6.00
C GLY A 169 0.02 6.12 -5.56
N GLY A 170 -0.85 5.19 -5.94
CA GLY A 170 -0.81 3.78 -5.55
C GLY A 170 -1.50 2.88 -6.57
N ASP A 171 -1.16 1.60 -6.53
CA ASP A 171 -1.61 0.59 -7.50
C ASP A 171 -2.99 0.02 -7.14
N GLN A 172 -3.36 0.04 -5.85
CA GLN A 172 -4.58 -0.61 -5.36
C GLN A 172 -5.24 0.18 -4.22
N PHE A 173 -6.56 0.12 -4.17
CA PHE A 173 -7.35 0.61 -3.04
C PHE A 173 -7.20 -0.34 -1.85
N ASN A 174 -6.79 0.19 -0.70
CA ASN A 174 -6.75 -0.57 0.54
C ASN A 174 -8.13 -0.50 1.22
N ARG A 175 -8.81 -1.64 1.34
CA ARG A 175 -10.04 -1.76 2.15
C ARG A 175 -9.66 -1.79 3.64
N LEU A 176 -10.20 -0.86 4.42
CA LEU A 176 -9.87 -0.68 5.84
C LEU A 176 -10.83 -1.38 6.81
N ASP A 177 -12.06 -1.63 6.39
CA ASP A 177 -13.09 -2.34 7.16
C ASP A 177 -13.32 -3.76 6.63
N LYS A 178 -13.95 -4.61 7.45
CA LYS A 178 -14.28 -5.98 7.04
C LYS A 178 -15.39 -5.95 5.98
N TYR A 179 -15.17 -6.66 4.87
CA TYR A 179 -16.16 -6.77 3.78
C TYR A 179 -16.94 -8.10 3.78
N GLY A 180 -16.50 -9.10 4.56
CA GLY A 180 -17.24 -10.36 4.74
C GLY A 180 -17.59 -11.04 3.41
N LYS A 181 -18.88 -11.33 3.22
CA LYS A 181 -19.42 -11.98 2.02
C LYS A 181 -19.81 -11.00 0.90
N HIS A 182 -19.58 -9.70 1.09
CA HIS A 182 -20.02 -8.69 0.11
C HIS A 182 -19.36 -8.89 -1.25
N GLY A 183 -18.13 -9.41 -1.32
CA GLY A 183 -17.40 -9.61 -2.57
C GLY A 183 -17.53 -11.00 -3.19
N ASP A 184 -18.38 -11.90 -2.68
CA ASP A 184 -18.34 -13.34 -3.01
C ASP A 184 -18.58 -13.66 -4.51
N CYS A 185 -19.27 -12.78 -5.23
CA CYS A 185 -19.44 -12.88 -6.67
C CYS A 185 -18.13 -12.68 -7.44
N MET A 186 -17.10 -12.06 -6.86
CA MET A 186 -15.80 -11.88 -7.51
C MET A 186 -14.94 -13.14 -7.39
N ARG A 187 -14.44 -13.62 -8.55
CA ARG A 187 -13.47 -14.72 -8.62
C ARG A 187 -12.04 -14.23 -8.39
N THR A 188 -11.76 -12.99 -8.76
CA THR A 188 -10.43 -12.39 -8.61
C THR A 188 -10.29 -11.80 -7.21
N ASP A 189 -9.29 -12.27 -6.46
CA ASP A 189 -9.11 -11.88 -5.06
C ASP A 189 -8.84 -10.37 -4.88
N ILE A 190 -8.22 -9.71 -5.86
CA ILE A 190 -7.98 -8.25 -5.81
C ILE A 190 -9.28 -7.43 -5.92
N LEU A 191 -10.35 -7.98 -6.51
CA LEU A 191 -11.63 -7.29 -6.72
C LEU A 191 -12.64 -7.57 -5.62
N ARG A 192 -12.51 -8.70 -4.92
CA ARG A 192 -13.36 -9.07 -3.77
C ARG A 192 -13.52 -7.95 -2.73
N PRO A 193 -12.46 -7.25 -2.28
CA PRO A 193 -12.62 -6.19 -1.28
C PRO A 193 -13.25 -4.90 -1.83
N LEU A 194 -13.27 -4.73 -3.16
CA LEU A 194 -13.73 -3.50 -3.84
C LEU A 194 -15.22 -3.54 -4.19
N CYS A 195 -15.74 -4.74 -4.40
CA CYS A 195 -17.10 -4.97 -4.88
C CYS A 195 -18.01 -5.40 -3.73
N THR A 196 -19.20 -4.80 -3.66
CA THR A 196 -20.35 -5.39 -2.96
C THR A 196 -21.30 -5.93 -4.00
N CYS A 197 -21.59 -7.22 -3.95
CA CYS A 197 -22.37 -7.93 -4.95
C CYS A 197 -23.83 -7.50 -4.90
N LYS A 198 -24.40 -7.28 -6.08
CA LYS A 198 -25.84 -7.13 -6.23
C LYS A 198 -26.54 -8.41 -5.79
N LYS A 199 -27.69 -8.24 -5.16
CA LYS A 199 -28.61 -9.35 -4.87
C LYS A 199 -29.36 -9.80 -6.11
#